data_AF-A0A6P8KTA6-F1
#
_entry.id   AF-A0A6P8KTA6-F1
#
_cell.length_a   1.000
_cell.length_b   1.000
_cell.length_c   1.000
_cell.angle_alpha   90.00
_cell.angle_beta   90.00
_cell.angle_gamma   90.00
#
_symmetry.space_group_name_H-M   'P 1'
#
loop_
_entity.id
_entity.type
_entity.pdbx_description
1 polymer ?
#
loop_
_entity_poly.entity_id
_entity_poly.type
_entity_poly.pdbx_seq_one_letter_code
_entity_poly.pdbx_strand_id
1 'polypeptide(L)'
;MNTRLVNQTRMSITLFTLLVLCTGATLGLLVPQHYCDEHFRYAMKNEKQIYIGIFSAPNAALKVNSVLNWRATFEVEGKRDLFVSPMNTYPNTTEAATNIVRGMPAEVFVEFLNITTALPKLTSLYINDRQVCSSEEYPFPKTRITLTHQMTFRVKNKAKNSLYI
;
A
#
# COMPACT_ATOMS: atom_id res chain seq x y z
N MET A 1 -73.04 -2.74 -16.95
CA MET A 1 -71.92 -3.53 -16.40
C MET A 1 -70.61 -2.98 -16.94
N ASN A 2 -69.94 -2.09 -16.21
CA ASN A 2 -68.62 -1.55 -16.58
C ASN A 2 -67.67 -1.77 -15.39
N THR A 3 -67.05 -2.94 -15.34
CA THR A 3 -66.03 -3.32 -14.35
C THR A 3 -64.66 -3.37 -15.03
N ARG A 4 -64.06 -2.20 -15.32
CA ARG A 4 -62.64 -2.09 -15.71
C ARG A 4 -62.04 -0.75 -15.29
N LEU A 5 -62.03 -0.45 -13.99
CA LEU A 5 -61.32 0.71 -13.44
C LEU A 5 -60.72 0.38 -12.07
N VAL A 6 -59.95 -0.70 -11.93
CA VAL A 6 -59.23 -0.99 -10.66
C VAL A 6 -57.79 -1.52 -10.84
N ASN A 7 -57.33 -1.85 -12.05
CA ASN A 7 -56.03 -2.51 -12.22
C ASN A 7 -54.85 -1.64 -12.68
N GLN A 8 -55.03 -0.32 -12.86
CA GLN A 8 -54.01 0.54 -13.47
C GLN A 8 -53.34 1.53 -12.50
N THR A 9 -53.37 1.26 -11.20
CA THR A 9 -52.70 2.10 -10.18
C THR A 9 -51.74 1.34 -9.27
N ARG A 10 -51.70 -0.01 -9.32
CA ARG A 10 -50.81 -0.82 -8.47
C ARG A 10 -49.40 -1.02 -9.02
N MET A 11 -49.21 -0.91 -10.33
CA MET A 11 -47.94 -1.25 -11.00
C MET A 11 -46.93 -0.09 -11.04
N SER A 12 -47.34 1.11 -10.63
CA SER A 12 -46.48 2.31 -10.66
C SER A 12 -45.81 2.62 -9.32
N ILE A 13 -46.34 2.12 -8.21
CA ILE A 13 -45.83 2.44 -6.86
C ILE A 13 -44.68 1.49 -6.47
N THR A 14 -44.71 0.24 -6.92
CA THR A 14 -43.65 -0.74 -6.69
C THR A 14 -42.35 -0.45 -7.45
N LEU A 15 -42.42 0.31 -8.55
CA LEU A 15 -41.25 0.70 -9.33
C LEU A 15 -40.49 1.87 -8.68
N PHE A 16 -41.20 2.76 -7.97
CA PHE A 16 -40.59 3.91 -7.28
C PHE A 16 -39.92 3.54 -5.96
N THR A 17 -40.37 2.49 -5.25
CA THR A 17 -39.73 2.05 -4.01
C THR A 17 -38.42 1.30 -4.23
N LEU A 18 -38.21 0.66 -5.40
CA LEU A 18 -36.93 0.02 -5.73
C LEU A 18 -35.82 1.01 -6.10
N LEU A 19 -36.15 2.22 -6.57
CA LEU A 19 -35.14 3.21 -6.99
C LEU A 19 -34.49 3.97 -5.81
N VAL A 20 -35.10 3.93 -4.62
CA VAL A 20 -34.65 4.68 -3.43
C VAL A 20 -33.59 3.92 -2.62
N LEU A 21 -33.39 2.62 -2.86
CA LEU A 21 -32.46 1.79 -2.06
C LEU A 21 -30.97 1.86 -2.48
N CYS A 22 -30.61 2.60 -3.53
CA CYS A 22 -29.21 2.66 -4.00
C CYS A 22 -28.42 3.90 -3.56
N THR A 23 -29.01 4.83 -2.80
CA THR A 23 -28.28 6.04 -2.34
C THR A 23 -27.68 5.87 -0.96
N GLY A 24 -26.99 4.75 -0.74
CA GLY A 24 -25.99 4.66 0.31
C GLY A 24 -24.66 5.06 -0.30
N ALA A 25 -24.27 6.33 -0.24
CA ALA A 25 -22.90 6.71 -0.55
C ALA A 25 -22.00 6.06 0.52
N THR A 26 -21.48 4.88 0.23
CA THR A 26 -20.40 4.31 1.02
C THR A 26 -19.23 5.26 0.87
N LEU A 27 -18.89 5.98 1.94
CA LEU A 27 -17.67 6.78 2.01
C LEU A 27 -16.47 5.81 1.91
N GLY A 28 -16.06 5.52 0.68
CA GLY A 28 -14.92 4.68 0.40
C GLY A 28 -13.64 5.41 0.76
N LEU A 29 -12.65 4.68 1.29
CA LEU A 29 -11.32 5.23 1.51
C LEU A 29 -10.68 5.61 0.18
N LEU A 30 -10.24 6.86 0.05
CA LEU A 30 -9.59 7.32 -1.18
C LEU A 30 -8.15 6.78 -1.26
N VAL A 31 -7.86 6.08 -2.36
CA VAL A 31 -6.52 5.58 -2.68
C VAL A 31 -5.92 6.51 -3.75
N PRO A 32 -4.86 7.28 -3.44
CA PRO A 32 -4.31 8.24 -4.39
C PRO A 32 -3.46 7.55 -5.47
N GLN A 33 -3.50 8.09 -6.68
CA GLN A 33 -2.59 7.70 -7.76
C GLN A 33 -1.15 8.10 -7.40
N HIS A 34 -0.21 7.15 -7.48
CA HIS A 34 1.20 7.38 -7.13
C HIS A 34 2.21 7.08 -8.25
N TYR A 35 1.81 6.44 -9.36
CA TYR A 35 2.70 6.14 -10.51
C TYR A 35 4.00 5.41 -10.12
N CYS A 36 3.94 4.58 -9.08
CA CYS A 36 5.09 3.83 -8.53
C CYS A 36 4.86 2.32 -8.57
N ASP A 37 4.03 1.83 -9.48
CA ASP A 37 3.47 0.47 -9.41
C ASP A 37 4.52 -0.65 -9.46
N GLU A 38 5.72 -0.36 -10.00
CA GLU A 38 6.86 -1.28 -10.00
C GLU A 38 7.54 -1.45 -8.64
N HIS A 39 7.40 -0.46 -7.75
CA HIS A 39 8.18 -0.37 -6.50
C HIS A 39 7.33 -0.11 -5.26
N PHE A 40 6.05 0.18 -5.40
CA PHE A 40 5.16 0.50 -4.31
C PHE A 40 3.74 0.06 -4.59
N ARG A 41 3.09 -0.51 -3.57
CA ARG A 41 1.67 -0.86 -3.60
C ARG A 41 1.02 -0.71 -2.23
N TYR A 42 -0.26 -0.36 -2.23
CA TYR A 42 -1.10 -0.46 -1.04
C TYR A 42 -1.58 -1.89 -0.83
N ALA A 43 -1.72 -2.30 0.42
CA ALA A 43 -2.34 -3.57 0.81
C ALA A 43 -3.01 -3.44 2.19
N MET A 44 -3.76 -4.46 2.60
CA MET A 44 -4.21 -4.58 3.99
C MET A 44 -3.39 -5.63 4.74
N LYS A 45 -3.01 -5.30 5.96
CA LYS A 45 -2.36 -6.20 6.92
C LYS A 45 -3.43 -6.71 7.88
N ASN A 46 -3.95 -7.90 7.57
CA ASN A 46 -4.91 -8.68 8.39
C ASN A 46 -6.36 -8.18 8.36
N GLU A 47 -7.24 -8.92 9.05
CA GLU A 47 -8.67 -8.67 9.22
C GLU A 47 -8.99 -7.35 9.95
N LYS A 48 -8.02 -6.77 10.66
CA LYS A 48 -8.17 -5.50 11.41
C LYS A 48 -8.15 -4.24 10.54
N GLN A 49 -8.24 -4.37 9.21
CA GLN A 49 -8.32 -3.26 8.27
C GLN A 49 -7.17 -2.24 8.39
N ILE A 50 -5.97 -2.69 8.77
CA ILE A 50 -4.78 -1.82 8.80
C ILE A 50 -4.23 -1.73 7.38
N TYR A 51 -4.23 -0.54 6.80
CA TYR A 51 -3.61 -0.30 5.50
C TYR A 51 -2.10 -0.20 5.63
N ILE A 52 -1.40 -0.81 4.69
CA ILE A 52 0.05 -0.79 4.60
C ILE A 52 0.49 -0.35 3.21
N GLY A 53 1.66 0.28 3.16
CA GLY A 53 2.39 0.55 1.92
C GLY A 53 3.57 -0.39 1.85
N ILE A 54 3.63 -1.24 0.83
CA ILE A 54 4.72 -2.20 0.62
C ILE A 54 5.62 -1.66 -0.49
N PHE A 55 6.91 -1.66 -0.22
CA PHE A 55 7.96 -1.21 -1.12
C PHE A 55 8.79 -2.40 -1.59
N SER A 56 9.13 -2.44 -2.87
CA SER A 56 9.90 -3.53 -3.46
C SER A 56 11.14 -2.99 -4.17
N ALA A 57 12.31 -3.53 -3.83
CA ALA A 57 13.57 -3.11 -4.43
C ALA A 57 13.69 -3.62 -5.88
N PRO A 58 14.37 -2.89 -6.79
CA PRO A 58 14.75 -3.44 -8.08
C PRO A 58 15.59 -4.71 -7.90
N ASN A 59 15.36 -5.74 -8.73
CA ASN A 59 16.14 -7.00 -8.68
C ASN A 59 17.67 -6.77 -8.75
N ALA A 60 18.09 -5.77 -9.53
CA ALA A 60 19.50 -5.39 -9.67
C ALA A 60 20.14 -4.84 -8.38
N ALA A 61 19.34 -4.46 -7.38
CA ALA A 61 19.83 -3.91 -6.11
C ALA A 61 20.34 -5.00 -5.16
N LEU A 62 20.05 -6.28 -5.44
CA LEU A 62 20.42 -7.40 -4.58
C LEU A 62 21.77 -7.99 -5.00
N LYS A 63 22.87 -7.46 -4.46
CA LYS A 63 24.17 -8.16 -4.47
C LYS A 63 24.36 -8.90 -3.15
N VAL A 64 25.13 -10.00 -3.19
CA VAL A 64 25.54 -10.71 -1.97
C VAL A 64 26.20 -9.72 -1.00
N ASN A 65 25.77 -9.73 0.27
CA ASN A 65 26.27 -8.83 1.32
C ASN A 65 25.99 -7.33 1.10
N SER A 66 24.84 -6.98 0.52
CA SER A 66 24.45 -5.58 0.27
C SER A 66 23.74 -4.93 1.45
N VAL A 67 23.80 -3.60 1.46
CA VAL A 67 22.95 -2.72 2.27
C VAL A 67 22.00 -1.97 1.34
N LEU A 68 20.71 -1.93 1.69
CA LEU A 68 19.71 -1.09 1.04
C LEU A 68 19.28 0.02 1.99
N ASN A 69 19.51 1.26 1.57
CA ASN A 69 19.07 2.47 2.24
C ASN A 69 17.80 2.98 1.57
N TRP A 70 16.67 2.80 2.25
CA TRP A 70 15.36 3.22 1.81
C TRP A 70 15.09 4.65 2.30
N ARG A 71 14.52 5.48 1.43
CA ARG A 71 13.96 6.78 1.81
C ARG A 71 12.67 7.02 1.04
N ALA A 72 11.55 7.08 1.75
CA ALA A 72 10.23 7.32 1.16
C ALA A 72 9.62 8.60 1.70
N THR A 73 8.97 9.37 0.83
CA THR A 73 8.25 10.59 1.21
C THR A 73 6.79 10.43 0.87
N PHE A 74 5.94 10.65 1.87
CA PHE A 74 4.48 10.65 1.72
C PHE A 74 3.93 12.06 1.93
N GLU A 75 2.84 12.34 1.22
CA GLU A 75 2.07 13.57 1.37
C GLU A 75 0.59 13.30 1.55
N VAL A 76 -0.06 14.23 2.24
CA VAL A 76 -1.51 14.34 2.31
C VAL A 76 -1.93 15.79 2.06
N GLU A 77 -3.04 15.96 1.33
CA GLU A 77 -3.63 17.28 1.13
C GLU A 77 -4.14 17.88 2.45
N GLY A 78 -3.96 19.19 2.60
CA GLY A 78 -4.36 19.96 3.77
C GLY A 78 -3.37 19.89 4.94
N LYS A 79 -3.66 20.67 5.99
CA LYS A 79 -3.00 20.54 7.29
C LYS A 79 -3.76 19.51 8.12
N ARG A 80 -3.31 18.27 8.09
CA ARG A 80 -3.87 17.17 8.88
C ARG A 80 -2.80 16.25 9.42
N ASP A 81 -3.16 15.48 10.43
CA ASP A 81 -2.27 14.50 11.02
C ASP A 81 -1.92 13.40 9.99
N LEU A 82 -0.63 13.04 9.97
CA LEU A 82 -0.08 12.00 9.12
C LEU A 82 0.76 11.06 9.99
N PHE A 83 0.18 9.92 10.34
CA PHE A 83 0.83 8.92 11.16
C PHE A 83 1.21 7.70 10.31
N VAL A 84 2.52 7.50 10.16
CA VAL A 84 3.08 6.37 9.42
C VAL A 84 4.08 5.67 10.34
N SER A 85 3.99 4.34 10.43
CA SER A 85 4.93 3.55 11.25
C SER A 85 6.36 3.67 10.69
N PRO A 86 7.37 3.31 11.48
CA PRO A 86 8.69 2.98 10.93
C PRO A 86 8.57 1.94 9.82
N MET A 87 9.49 1.96 8.85
CA MET A 87 9.57 0.89 7.86
C MET A 87 10.08 -0.39 8.52
N ASN A 88 9.46 -1.51 8.18
CA ASN A 88 9.81 -2.84 8.65
C ASN A 88 9.99 -3.80 7.48
N THR A 89 10.78 -4.85 7.68
CA THR A 89 10.95 -5.91 6.68
C THR A 89 9.64 -6.63 6.37
N TYR A 90 9.29 -6.74 5.09
CA TYR A 90 8.07 -7.43 4.63
C TYR A 90 8.39 -8.85 4.12
N PRO A 91 7.54 -9.85 4.40
CA PRO A 91 6.42 -9.81 5.37
C PRO A 91 6.90 -9.90 6.83
N ASN A 92 8.08 -10.47 7.04
CA ASN A 92 8.81 -10.51 8.30
C ASN A 92 10.29 -10.84 7.99
N THR A 93 11.20 -10.67 8.96
CA THR A 93 12.64 -10.86 8.76
C THR A 93 13.03 -12.25 8.25
N THR A 94 12.40 -13.30 8.77
CA THR A 94 12.74 -14.70 8.44
C THR A 94 12.31 -15.06 7.02
N GLU A 95 11.07 -14.70 6.67
CA GLU A 95 10.52 -14.98 5.35
C GLU A 95 11.17 -14.10 4.28
N ALA A 96 11.44 -12.83 4.56
CA ALA A 96 12.18 -11.96 3.66
C ALA A 96 13.57 -12.52 3.34
N ALA A 97 14.30 -13.03 4.35
CA ALA A 97 15.58 -13.67 4.12
C ALA A 97 15.45 -14.89 3.18
N THR A 98 14.41 -15.70 3.36
CA THR A 98 14.12 -16.85 2.49
C THR A 98 13.78 -16.39 1.07
N ASN A 99 12.97 -15.35 0.93
CA ASN A 99 12.53 -14.80 -0.34
C ASN A 99 13.70 -14.26 -1.16
N ILE A 100 14.62 -13.56 -0.50
CA ILE A 100 15.81 -13.01 -1.15
C ILE A 100 16.78 -14.10 -1.58
N VAL A 101 16.96 -15.16 -0.78
CA VAL A 101 17.75 -16.33 -1.20
C VAL A 101 17.14 -17.01 -2.42
N ARG A 102 15.80 -16.97 -2.57
CA ARG A 102 15.08 -17.45 -3.75
C ARG A 102 15.12 -16.48 -4.94
N GLY A 103 15.82 -15.36 -4.84
CA GLY A 103 15.94 -14.36 -5.90
C GLY A 103 14.74 -13.41 -6.01
N MET A 104 13.84 -13.39 -5.01
CA MET A 104 12.75 -12.42 -4.98
C MET A 104 13.26 -11.06 -4.46
N PRO A 105 12.60 -9.94 -4.84
CA PRO A 105 12.93 -8.61 -4.35
C PRO A 105 13.02 -8.53 -2.82
N ALA A 106 13.90 -7.68 -2.31
CA ALA A 106 13.80 -7.25 -0.92
C ALA A 106 12.62 -6.30 -0.77
N GLU A 107 11.79 -6.53 0.24
CA GLU A 107 10.61 -5.73 0.49
C GLU A 107 10.60 -5.18 1.92
N VAL A 108 10.11 -3.95 2.06
CA VAL A 108 9.80 -3.32 3.34
C VAL A 108 8.37 -2.80 3.31
N PHE A 109 7.77 -2.56 4.46
CA PHE A 109 6.43 -1.99 4.55
C PHE A 109 6.33 -0.96 5.67
N VAL A 110 5.35 -0.07 5.54
CA VAL A 110 4.89 0.83 6.59
C VAL A 110 3.41 0.59 6.87
N GLU A 111 2.97 0.88 8.08
CA GLU A 111 1.56 0.92 8.46
C GLU A 111 1.08 2.36 8.44
N PHE A 112 -0.10 2.56 7.85
CA PHE A 112 -0.79 3.84 7.90
C PHE A 112 -1.76 3.83 9.08
N LEU A 113 -1.48 4.66 10.07
CA LEU A 113 -2.21 4.67 11.33
C LEU A 113 -3.26 5.79 11.31
N ASN A 114 -4.42 5.52 11.90
CA ASN A 114 -5.52 6.49 12.04
C ASN A 114 -6.00 7.10 10.70
N ILE A 115 -6.01 6.30 9.64
CA ILE A 115 -6.51 6.73 8.32
C ILE A 115 -8.04 6.70 8.30
N THR A 116 -8.63 7.84 7.94
CA THR A 116 -10.09 8.01 7.91
C THR A 116 -10.64 8.25 6.51
N THR A 117 -10.02 9.12 5.71
CA THR A 117 -10.59 9.60 4.44
C THR A 117 -9.77 9.27 3.21
N ALA A 118 -8.43 9.32 3.30
CA ALA A 118 -7.54 9.08 2.18
C ALA A 118 -6.19 8.53 2.67
N LEU A 119 -5.64 7.57 1.93
CA LEU A 119 -4.28 7.07 2.17
C LEU A 119 -3.24 8.14 1.83
N PRO A 120 -2.07 8.14 2.49
CA PRO A 120 -0.98 9.04 2.15
C PRO A 120 -0.42 8.70 0.77
N LYS A 121 -0.28 9.71 -0.10
CA LYS A 121 0.29 9.56 -1.44
C LYS A 121 1.80 9.44 -1.37
N LEU A 122 2.38 8.40 -1.96
CA LEU A 122 3.85 8.32 -2.12
C LEU A 122 4.28 9.31 -3.21
N THR A 123 5.11 10.29 -2.84
CA THR A 123 5.64 11.30 -3.79
C THR A 123 7.08 11.06 -4.19
N SER A 124 7.85 10.34 -3.38
CA SER A 124 9.21 9.97 -3.75
C SER A 124 9.67 8.69 -3.06
N LEU A 125 10.44 7.88 -3.78
CA LEU A 125 11.14 6.72 -3.25
C LEU A 125 12.59 6.71 -3.75
N TYR A 126 13.52 6.64 -2.81
CA TYR A 126 14.94 6.44 -3.05
C TYR A 126 15.41 5.12 -2.45
N ILE A 127 16.30 4.43 -3.18
CA ILE A 127 17.00 3.24 -2.73
C ILE A 127 18.49 3.46 -3.03
N ASN A 128 19.34 3.44 -1.99
CA ASN A 128 20.77 3.72 -2.11
C ASN A 128 21.05 5.04 -2.86
N ASP A 129 20.36 6.11 -2.45
CA ASP A 129 20.43 7.46 -3.02
C ASP A 129 20.01 7.59 -4.50
N ARG A 130 19.56 6.50 -5.13
CA ARG A 130 18.92 6.55 -6.45
C ARG A 130 17.42 6.70 -6.31
N GLN A 131 16.84 7.71 -6.96
CA GLN A 131 15.39 7.83 -7.08
C GLN A 131 14.87 6.71 -8.00
N VAL A 132 14.00 5.87 -7.44
CA VAL A 132 13.35 4.77 -8.18
C VAL A 132 11.89 5.07 -8.47
N CYS A 133 11.29 6.02 -7.74
CA CYS A 133 9.98 6.56 -8.09
C CYS A 133 9.85 8.03 -7.68
N SER A 134 9.07 8.77 -8.47
CA SER A 134 8.60 10.13 -8.19
C SER A 134 7.14 10.28 -8.63
N SER A 135 6.35 11.03 -7.88
CA SER A 135 5.01 11.45 -8.30
C SER A 135 4.78 12.92 -8.00
N GLU A 136 3.84 13.54 -8.70
CA GLU A 136 3.52 14.95 -8.51
C GLU A 136 3.13 15.24 -7.05
N GLU A 137 3.67 16.31 -6.49
CA GLU A 137 3.34 16.71 -5.13
C GLU A 137 1.95 17.37 -5.03
N TYR A 138 1.33 17.35 -3.85
CA TYR A 138 0.12 18.15 -3.64
C TYR A 138 0.45 19.66 -3.66
N PRO A 139 -0.50 20.53 -4.06
CA PRO A 139 -0.39 21.96 -3.83
C PRO A 139 -0.46 22.28 -2.32
N PHE A 140 0.00 23.47 -1.94
CA PHE A 140 -0.15 23.93 -0.55
C PHE A 140 -1.60 24.37 -0.27
N PRO A 141 -2.12 24.11 0.95
CA PRO A 141 -1.45 23.50 2.10
C PRO A 141 -1.38 21.97 2.03
N LYS A 142 -0.29 21.39 2.54
CA LYS A 142 -0.07 19.94 2.63
C LYS A 142 0.73 19.54 3.86
N THR A 143 0.54 18.30 4.32
CA THR A 143 1.40 17.66 5.33
C THR A 143 2.30 16.64 4.63
N ARG A 144 3.58 16.61 5.00
CA ARG A 144 4.61 15.72 4.44
C ARG A 144 5.32 14.95 5.55
N ILE A 145 5.63 13.69 5.30
CA ILE A 145 6.55 12.89 6.13
C ILE A 145 7.58 12.20 5.26
N THR A 146 8.82 12.13 5.73
CA THR A 146 9.89 11.35 5.11
C THR A 146 10.37 10.30 6.09
N LEU A 147 10.44 9.06 5.62
CA LEU A 147 10.87 7.89 6.38
C LEU A 147 12.16 7.35 5.79
N THR A 148 13.06 6.89 6.65
CA THR A 148 14.32 6.27 6.24
C THR A 148 14.49 4.92 6.92
N HIS A 149 15.07 3.96 6.21
CA HIS A 149 15.35 2.64 6.77
C HIS A 149 16.58 2.00 6.12
N GLN A 150 17.39 1.32 6.93
CA GLN A 150 18.55 0.59 6.45
C GLN A 150 18.32 -0.91 6.62
N MET A 151 18.36 -1.64 5.51
CA MET A 151 18.21 -3.08 5.47
C MET A 151 19.54 -3.72 5.04
N THR A 152 20.05 -4.65 5.84
CA THR A 152 21.34 -5.32 5.56
C THR A 152 21.12 -6.78 5.26
N PHE A 153 21.67 -7.25 4.14
CA PHE A 153 21.70 -8.67 3.77
C PHE A 153 23.08 -9.23 4.05
N ARG A 154 23.13 -10.41 4.67
CA ARG A 154 24.38 -11.16 4.82
C ARG A 154 24.10 -12.60 4.43
N VAL A 155 24.72 -13.05 3.34
CA VAL A 155 24.66 -14.47 2.97
C VAL A 155 25.76 -15.16 3.75
N LYS A 156 25.37 -15.94 4.76
CA LYS A 156 26.31 -16.87 5.39
C LYS A 156 26.39 -18.09 4.49
N ASN A 157 27.51 -18.28 3.80
CA ASN A 157 27.82 -19.57 3.22
C ASN A 157 27.87 -20.57 4.38
N LYS A 158 26.93 -21.53 4.43
CA LYS A 158 27.19 -22.74 5.20
C LYS A 158 28.41 -23.36 4.53
N ALA A 159 29.55 -23.32 5.20
CA ALA A 159 30.67 -24.16 4.84
C ALA A 159 30.10 -25.57 4.60
N LYS A 160 30.38 -26.10 3.42
CA LYS A 160 30.06 -27.47 3.06
C LYS A 160 30.83 -28.32 4.09
N ASN A 161 30.19 -28.73 5.18
CA ASN A 161 30.65 -29.86 5.97
C ASN A 161 30.41 -31.10 5.09
N SER A 162 31.25 -31.19 4.07
CA SER A 162 31.50 -32.38 3.27
C SER A 162 32.45 -33.22 4.11
N LEU A 163 31.95 -34.41 4.48
CA LEU A 163 32.71 -35.64 4.66
C LEU A 163 34.17 -35.49 5.07
N TYR A 164 34.45 -35.77 6.34
CA TYR A 164 35.49 -36.74 6.62
C TYR A 164 34.83 -37.91 7.35
N ILE A 165 34.84 -39.03 6.62
CA ILE A 165 34.81 -40.46 6.98
C ILE A 165 34.69 -40.74 8.49
#